data_AF-A0A2E2BVF2-F1
#
_entry.id   AF-A0A2E2BVF2-F1
#
_cell.length_a   1.000
_cell.length_b   1.000
_cell.length_c   1.000
_cell.angle_alpha   90.00
_cell.angle_beta   90.00
_cell.angle_gamma   90.00
#
_symmetry.space_group_name_H-M   'P 1'
#
loop_
_entity.id
_entity.type
_entity.pdbx_description
1 polymer ?
#
loop_
_entity_poly.entity_id
_entity_poly.type
_entity_poly.pdbx_seq_one_letter_code
_entity_poly.pdbx_strand_id
1 'polypeptide(L)'
;MTESTTSPDILKKKALESVIKKANAGDQNALRVLRKFLDQQPQIWDEVGDVAKIAEKAWITLIANGDSLIQESLQKKLDAIKQEILGDSDHIFGQMLADVIRATWLEMHYLMSIDADATNRTACQSTLMIKRLESAQRRYTSAIKQYCQIKKLLPNEYRQPDLRIFRPRQETA
;
A
#
# COMPACT_ATOMS: atom_id res chain seq x y z
N MET A 1 16.21 -16.54 45.17
CA MET A 1 16.17 -17.41 43.98
C MET A 1 14.84 -17.15 43.29
N THR A 2 14.82 -16.27 42.28
CA THR A 2 13.61 -15.93 41.54
C THR A 2 13.58 -16.75 40.26
N GLU A 3 12.88 -17.87 40.29
CA GLU A 3 12.59 -18.68 39.11
C GLU A 3 11.84 -17.83 38.09
N SER A 4 12.51 -17.56 36.98
CA SER A 4 11.94 -16.80 35.86
C SER A 4 11.03 -17.74 35.08
N THR A 5 9.72 -17.63 35.31
CA THR A 5 8.66 -18.25 34.49
C THR A 5 8.72 -17.67 33.07
N THR A 6 9.59 -18.24 32.25
CA THR A 6 9.66 -17.89 30.83
C THR A 6 8.47 -18.55 30.14
N SER A 7 7.44 -17.75 29.86
CA SER A 7 6.24 -18.21 29.15
C SER A 7 6.60 -18.93 27.84
N PRO A 8 5.89 -20.02 27.46
CA PRO A 8 6.16 -20.79 26.24
C PRO A 8 6.27 -19.93 24.97
N ASP A 9 5.53 -18.82 24.88
CA ASP A 9 5.56 -17.93 23.72
C ASP A 9 6.84 -17.09 23.64
N ILE A 10 7.43 -16.73 24.78
CA ILE A 10 8.72 -16.03 24.83
C ILE A 10 9.84 -16.94 24.31
N LEU A 11 9.78 -18.23 24.65
CA LEU A 11 10.73 -19.23 24.17
C LEU A 11 10.59 -19.44 22.65
N LYS A 12 9.36 -19.54 22.14
CA LYS A 12 9.10 -19.63 20.69
C LYS A 12 9.61 -18.41 19.93
N LYS A 13 9.38 -17.19 20.46
CA LYS A 13 9.87 -15.94 19.87
C LYS A 13 11.40 -15.91 19.80
N LYS A 14 12.09 -16.21 20.91
CA LYS A 14 13.56 -16.27 20.94
C LYS A 14 14.13 -17.34 19.99
N ALA A 15 13.46 -18.49 19.89
CA ALA A 15 13.87 -19.54 18.95
C ALA A 15 13.75 -19.06 17.49
N LEU A 16 12.66 -18.38 17.14
CA LEU A 16 12.47 -17.78 15.81
C LEU A 16 13.52 -16.69 15.52
N GLU A 17 13.77 -15.78 16.48
CA GLU A 17 14.81 -14.75 16.37
C GLU A 17 16.20 -15.36 16.09
N SER A 18 16.53 -16.46 16.78
CA SER A 18 17.78 -17.19 16.54
C SER A 18 17.83 -17.80 15.13
N VAL A 19 16.73 -18.39 14.64
CA VAL A 19 16.66 -18.93 13.27
C VAL A 19 16.85 -17.81 12.24
N ILE A 20 16.19 -16.67 12.41
CA ILE A 20 16.32 -15.49 11.54
C ILE A 20 17.78 -15.01 11.53
N LYS A 21 18.41 -14.85 12.71
CA LYS A 21 19.80 -14.40 12.81
C LYS A 21 20.77 -15.32 12.07
N LYS A 22 20.60 -16.64 12.20
CA LYS A 22 21.44 -17.62 11.49
C LYS A 22 21.18 -17.61 9.99
N ALA A 23 19.93 -17.53 9.56
CA ALA A 23 19.57 -17.44 8.14
C ALA A 23 20.18 -16.17 7.49
N ASN A 24 20.12 -15.02 8.17
CA ASN A 24 20.75 -13.78 7.72
C ASN A 24 22.28 -13.87 7.64
N ALA A 25 22.90 -14.73 8.45
CA ALA A 25 24.33 -15.03 8.40
C ALA A 25 24.72 -16.05 7.32
N GLY A 26 23.76 -16.54 6.51
CA GLY A 26 23.99 -17.46 5.39
C GLY A 26 23.81 -18.95 5.69
N ASP A 27 23.36 -19.32 6.90
CA ASP A 27 23.10 -20.72 7.27
C ASP A 27 21.92 -21.30 6.47
N GLN A 28 22.21 -22.25 5.58
CA GLN A 28 21.23 -22.89 4.70
C GLN A 28 20.23 -23.78 5.44
N ASN A 29 20.61 -24.36 6.58
CA ASN A 29 19.69 -25.16 7.39
C ASN A 29 18.72 -24.24 8.12
N ALA A 30 19.19 -23.14 8.69
CA ALA A 30 18.33 -22.12 9.28
C ALA A 30 17.36 -21.53 8.24
N LEU A 31 17.82 -21.26 7.01
CA LEU A 31 16.97 -20.79 5.93
C LEU A 31 15.87 -21.80 5.56
N ARG A 32 16.19 -23.10 5.53
CA ARG A 32 15.20 -24.16 5.27
C ARG A 32 14.15 -24.23 6.39
N VAL A 33 14.56 -24.07 7.65
CA VAL A 33 13.63 -24.00 8.79
C VAL A 33 12.73 -22.77 8.67
N LEU A 34 13.30 -21.61 8.32
CA LEU A 34 12.53 -20.38 8.11
C LEU A 34 11.50 -20.52 6.99
N ARG A 35 11.86 -21.11 5.85
CA ARG A 35 10.91 -21.38 4.75
C ARG A 35 9.73 -22.24 5.21
N LYS A 36 10.00 -23.36 5.89
CA LYS A 36 8.94 -24.21 6.44
C LYS A 36 8.04 -23.47 7.42
N PHE A 37 8.61 -22.60 8.25
CA PHE A 37 7.84 -21.78 9.17
C PHE A 37 6.91 -20.81 8.42
N LEU A 38 7.41 -20.16 7.36
CA LEU A 38 6.60 -19.27 6.53
C LEU A 38 5.51 -20.04 5.75
N ASP A 39 5.81 -21.24 5.24
CA ASP A 39 4.81 -22.11 4.60
C ASP A 39 3.67 -22.49 5.57
N GLN A 40 3.99 -22.67 6.87
CA GLN A 40 3.02 -23.00 7.92
C GLN A 40 2.24 -21.80 8.44
N GLN A 41 2.73 -20.58 8.21
CA GLN A 41 2.13 -19.34 8.70
C GLN A 41 2.02 -18.31 7.57
N PRO A 42 1.15 -18.53 6.57
CA PRO A 42 1.11 -17.68 5.38
C PRO A 42 0.84 -16.20 5.67
N GLN A 43 0.07 -15.91 6.72
CA GLN A 43 -0.22 -14.56 7.16
C GLN A 43 1.04 -13.75 7.53
N ILE A 44 2.12 -14.42 7.95
CA ILE A 44 3.36 -13.73 8.32
C ILE A 44 4.10 -13.23 7.07
N TRP A 45 4.26 -14.06 6.04
CA TRP A 45 4.93 -13.59 4.83
C TRP A 45 4.04 -12.69 4.00
N ASP A 46 2.71 -12.82 4.08
CA ASP A 46 1.77 -11.89 3.45
C ASP A 46 1.91 -10.49 4.08
N GLU A 47 1.91 -10.40 5.41
CA GLU A 47 2.06 -9.13 6.12
C GLU A 47 3.47 -8.52 5.96
N VAL A 48 4.52 -9.32 6.16
CA VAL A 48 5.92 -8.84 6.07
C VAL A 48 6.32 -8.58 4.62
N GLY A 49 5.73 -9.30 3.66
CA GLY A 49 5.97 -9.16 2.23
C GLY A 49 5.14 -8.07 1.56
N ASP A 50 4.23 -7.41 2.29
CA ASP A 50 3.43 -6.31 1.77
C ASP A 50 4.30 -5.05 1.57
N VAL A 51 4.99 -5.01 0.43
CA VAL A 51 5.88 -3.91 0.05
C VAL A 51 5.12 -2.59 -0.10
N ALA A 52 3.84 -2.64 -0.47
CA ALA A 52 3.01 -1.45 -0.56
C ALA A 52 2.81 -0.80 0.82
N LYS A 53 2.46 -1.59 1.84
CA LYS A 53 2.38 -1.10 3.24
C LYS A 53 3.71 -0.60 3.76
N ILE A 54 4.83 -1.27 3.42
CA ILE A 54 6.16 -0.82 3.83
C ILE A 54 6.48 0.55 3.21
N ALA A 55 6.23 0.72 1.92
CA ALA A 55 6.45 1.98 1.23
C ALA A 55 5.54 3.10 1.78
N GLU A 56 4.28 2.81 2.04
CA GLU A 56 3.33 3.72 2.66
C GLU A 56 3.81 4.19 4.04
N LYS A 57 4.21 3.25 4.90
CA LYS A 57 4.75 3.56 6.23
C LYS A 57 6.02 4.40 6.16
N ALA A 58 6.90 4.15 5.20
CA ALA A 58 8.10 4.95 5.00
C ALA A 58 7.75 6.39 4.61
N TRP A 59 6.78 6.60 3.72
CA TRP A 59 6.28 7.93 3.37
C TRP A 59 5.63 8.65 4.55
N ILE A 60 4.75 7.97 5.29
CA ILE A 60 4.10 8.54 6.47
C ILE A 60 5.16 8.98 7.49
N THR A 61 6.14 8.12 7.78
CA THR A 61 7.23 8.42 8.71
C THR A 61 8.03 9.65 8.25
N LEU A 62 8.35 9.71 6.96
CA LEU A 62 9.08 10.82 6.37
C LEU A 62 8.30 12.14 6.44
N ILE A 63 7.01 12.13 6.12
CA ILE A 63 6.16 13.32 6.10
C ILE A 63 5.86 13.80 7.53
N ALA A 64 5.57 12.87 8.45
CA ALA A 64 5.22 13.19 9.83
C ALA A 64 6.41 13.75 10.62
N ASN A 65 7.64 13.35 10.28
CA ASN A 65 8.86 13.83 10.93
C ASN A 65 8.79 13.74 12.48
N GLY A 66 8.20 12.67 13.00
CA GLY A 66 8.02 12.44 14.44
C GLY A 66 6.74 13.03 15.06
N ASP A 67 5.91 13.74 14.30
CA ASP A 67 4.61 14.23 14.76
C ASP A 67 3.54 13.12 14.71
N SER A 68 3.13 12.64 15.88
CA SER A 68 2.13 11.58 16.01
C SER A 68 0.75 11.97 15.45
N LEU A 69 0.34 13.24 15.55
CA LEU A 69 -0.94 13.69 15.01
C LEU A 69 -0.92 13.61 13.48
N ILE A 70 0.16 14.05 12.85
CA ILE A 70 0.33 13.97 11.39
C ILE A 70 0.37 12.51 10.95
N GLN A 71 1.13 11.66 11.65
CA GLN A 71 1.22 10.23 11.36
C GLN A 71 -0.15 9.54 11.37
N GLU A 72 -0.93 9.71 12.45
CA GLU A 72 -2.27 9.13 12.57
C GLU A 72 -3.26 9.71 11.55
N SER A 73 -3.16 11.03 11.28
CA SER A 73 -4.02 11.69 10.30
C SER A 73 -3.74 11.21 8.87
N LEU A 74 -2.47 11.02 8.52
CA LEU A 74 -2.08 10.47 7.22
C LEU A 74 -2.58 9.04 7.05
N GLN A 75 -2.43 8.18 8.06
CA GLN A 75 -2.96 6.81 7.98
C GLN A 75 -4.47 6.82 7.71
N LYS A 76 -5.25 7.58 8.50
CA LYS A 76 -6.70 7.71 8.30
C LYS A 76 -7.07 8.26 6.93
N LYS A 77 -6.30 9.22 6.41
CA LYS A 77 -6.54 9.80 5.08
C LYS A 77 -6.30 8.77 3.98
N LEU A 78 -5.26 7.96 4.10
CA LEU A 78 -4.93 6.89 3.15
C LEU A 78 -5.95 5.77 3.19
N ASP A 79 -6.42 5.39 4.39
CA ASP A 79 -7.52 4.42 4.55
C ASP A 79 -8.80 4.93 3.87
N ALA A 80 -9.13 6.22 4.05
CA ALA A 80 -10.27 6.84 3.38
C ALA A 80 -10.14 6.86 1.85
N ILE A 81 -8.94 7.18 1.32
CA ILE A 81 -8.67 7.10 -0.13
C ILE A 81 -8.83 5.66 -0.62
N LYS A 82 -8.30 4.67 0.11
CA LYS A 82 -8.46 3.25 -0.23
C LYS A 82 -9.93 2.87 -0.30
N GLN A 83 -10.72 3.27 0.69
CA GLN A 83 -12.14 2.97 0.75
C GLN A 83 -12.93 3.64 -0.38
N GLU A 84 -12.60 4.89 -0.74
CA GLU A 84 -13.23 5.59 -1.87
C GLU A 84 -12.94 4.91 -3.21
N ILE A 85 -11.72 4.33 -3.35
CA ILE A 85 -11.31 3.61 -4.55
C ILE A 85 -11.94 2.20 -4.61
N LEU A 86 -11.96 1.46 -3.51
CA LEU A 86 -12.42 0.06 -3.52
C LEU A 86 -13.93 -0.07 -3.34
N GLY A 87 -14.55 0.83 -2.58
CA GLY A 87 -15.93 0.65 -2.13
C GLY A 87 -16.08 -0.69 -1.41
N ASP A 88 -17.00 -1.52 -1.90
CA ASP A 88 -17.24 -2.88 -1.40
C ASP A 88 -16.45 -3.95 -2.16
N SER A 89 -15.69 -3.58 -3.20
CA SER A 89 -14.97 -4.55 -4.03
C SER A 89 -13.67 -5.02 -3.37
N ASP A 90 -13.44 -6.33 -3.39
CA ASP A 90 -12.21 -6.98 -2.93
C ASP A 90 -11.28 -7.39 -4.09
N HIS A 91 -11.59 -6.98 -5.32
CA HIS A 91 -10.86 -7.40 -6.52
C HIS A 91 -9.38 -7.00 -6.47
N ILE A 92 -8.47 -7.97 -6.70
CA ILE A 92 -7.01 -7.80 -6.56
C ILE A 92 -6.42 -6.63 -7.35
N PHE A 93 -6.83 -6.43 -8.61
CA PHE A 93 -6.39 -5.28 -9.40
C PHE A 93 -6.84 -3.94 -8.83
N GLY A 94 -8.02 -3.90 -8.20
CA GLY A 94 -8.49 -2.72 -7.47
C GLY A 94 -7.57 -2.41 -6.30
N GLN A 95 -7.24 -3.44 -5.49
CA GLN A 95 -6.35 -3.30 -4.34
C GLN A 95 -4.96 -2.79 -4.75
N MET A 96 -4.34 -3.43 -5.75
CA MET A 96 -3.03 -3.05 -6.27
C MET A 96 -3.00 -1.60 -6.79
N LEU A 97 -4.05 -1.18 -7.52
CA LEU A 97 -4.13 0.20 -8.00
C LEU A 97 -4.40 1.20 -6.88
N ALA A 98 -5.20 0.83 -5.88
CA ALA A 98 -5.41 1.68 -4.70
C ALA A 98 -4.07 1.93 -3.99
N ASP A 99 -3.24 0.90 -3.84
CA ASP A 99 -1.90 1.02 -3.25
C ASP A 99 -0.99 1.94 -4.06
N VAL A 100 -0.96 1.80 -5.39
CA VAL A 100 -0.18 2.67 -6.28
C VAL A 100 -0.67 4.13 -6.22
N ILE A 101 -1.98 4.35 -6.22
CA ILE A 101 -2.58 5.69 -6.12
C ILE A 101 -2.19 6.34 -4.80
N ARG A 102 -2.28 5.62 -3.67
CA ARG A 102 -1.88 6.14 -2.35
C ARG A 102 -0.40 6.49 -2.30
N ALA A 103 0.48 5.60 -2.76
CA ALA A 103 1.92 5.85 -2.77
C ALA A 103 2.31 7.06 -3.65
N THR A 104 1.73 7.17 -4.84
CA THR A 104 1.99 8.30 -5.76
C THR A 104 1.36 9.60 -5.30
N TRP A 105 0.23 9.54 -4.58
CA TRP A 105 -0.39 10.69 -3.91
C TRP A 105 0.53 11.26 -2.82
N LEU A 106 1.06 10.39 -1.94
CA LEU A 106 2.03 10.79 -0.90
C LEU A 106 3.29 11.41 -1.50
N GLU A 107 3.89 10.72 -2.50
CA GLU A 107 5.10 11.21 -3.17
C GLU A 107 4.88 12.60 -3.77
N MET A 108 3.81 12.77 -4.55
CA MET A 108 3.52 14.03 -5.22
C MET A 108 3.31 15.16 -4.22
N HIS A 109 2.46 14.97 -3.21
CA HIS A 109 2.15 16.03 -2.24
C HIS A 109 3.32 16.34 -1.31
N TYR A 110 4.13 15.34 -0.94
CA TYR A 110 5.38 15.59 -0.22
C TYR A 110 6.34 16.41 -1.08
N LEU A 111 6.53 16.06 -2.35
CA LEU A 111 7.42 16.84 -3.22
C LEU A 111 6.90 18.26 -3.44
N MET A 112 5.58 18.48 -3.52
CA MET A 112 5.00 19.83 -3.57
C MET A 112 5.32 20.64 -2.31
N SER A 113 5.24 20.03 -1.12
CA SER A 113 5.53 20.73 0.14
C SER A 113 7.01 21.06 0.28
N ILE A 114 7.90 20.15 -0.13
CA ILE A 114 9.33 20.41 -0.18
C ILE A 114 9.62 21.50 -1.22
N ASP A 115 9.00 21.45 -2.40
CA ASP A 115 9.22 22.43 -3.46
C ASP A 115 8.80 23.86 -3.05
N ALA A 116 7.77 23.99 -2.21
CA ALA A 116 7.33 25.28 -1.67
C ALA A 116 8.40 26.00 -0.84
N ASP A 117 9.30 25.26 -0.17
CA ASP A 117 10.45 25.84 0.54
C ASP A 117 11.71 25.80 -0.33
N ALA A 118 11.86 26.79 -1.20
CA ALA A 118 13.00 26.92 -2.11
C ALA A 118 14.28 27.46 -1.45
N THR A 119 14.26 27.68 -0.13
CA THR A 119 15.38 28.27 0.59
C THR A 119 16.63 27.39 0.43
N ASN A 120 17.77 28.02 0.15
CA ASN A 120 19.09 27.36 0.00
C ASN A 120 19.22 26.36 -1.16
N ARG A 121 18.35 26.36 -2.18
CA ARG A 121 18.55 25.55 -3.39
C ARG A 121 19.38 26.27 -4.45
N THR A 122 20.37 25.57 -4.99
CA THR A 122 21.08 25.97 -6.21
C THR A 122 20.17 25.84 -7.44
N ALA A 123 20.49 26.55 -8.53
CA ALA A 123 19.73 26.45 -9.79
C ALA A 123 19.63 25.01 -10.33
N CYS A 124 20.70 24.22 -10.18
CA CYS A 124 20.71 22.81 -10.56
C CYS A 124 19.76 21.96 -9.69
N GLN A 125 19.76 22.17 -8.37
CA GLN A 125 18.85 21.48 -7.45
C GLN A 125 17.39 21.83 -7.73
N SER A 126 17.09 23.11 -8.01
CA SER A 126 15.74 23.54 -8.38
C SER A 126 15.26 22.87 -9.67
N THR A 127 16.12 22.78 -10.69
CA THR A 127 15.79 22.09 -11.95
C THR A 127 15.54 20.59 -11.73
N LEU A 128 16.35 19.93 -10.90
CA LEU A 128 16.14 18.52 -10.56
C LEU A 128 14.83 18.32 -9.78
N MET A 129 14.52 19.21 -8.85
CA MET A 129 13.28 19.17 -8.05
C MET A 129 12.04 19.28 -8.93
N ILE A 130 12.01 20.24 -9.85
CA ILE A 130 10.92 20.41 -10.82
C ILE A 130 10.71 19.13 -11.63
N LYS A 131 11.79 18.57 -12.21
CA LYS A 131 11.71 17.32 -12.99
C LYS A 131 11.20 16.15 -12.15
N ARG A 132 11.60 16.06 -10.88
CA ARG A 132 11.14 15.01 -9.96
C ARG A 132 9.64 15.18 -9.67
N LEU A 133 9.19 16.39 -9.38
CA LEU A 133 7.78 16.70 -9.11
C LEU A 133 6.90 16.43 -10.34
N GLU A 134 7.29 16.87 -11.54
CA GLU A 134 6.59 16.56 -12.79
C GLU A 134 6.50 15.05 -13.04
N SER A 135 7.55 14.30 -12.70
CA SER A 135 7.57 12.85 -12.81
C SER A 135 6.57 12.20 -11.83
N ALA A 136 6.52 12.67 -10.58
CA ALA A 136 5.57 12.20 -9.57
C ALA A 136 4.12 12.51 -9.96
N GLN A 137 3.84 13.71 -10.45
CA GLN A 137 2.52 14.11 -10.95
C GLN A 137 2.08 13.24 -12.13
N ARG A 138 2.98 12.94 -13.07
CA ARG A 138 2.70 12.02 -14.19
C ARG A 138 2.40 10.59 -13.71
N ARG A 139 3.15 10.07 -12.74
CA ARG A 139 2.86 8.75 -12.14
C ARG A 139 1.48 8.73 -11.48
N TYR A 140 1.16 9.74 -10.67
CA TYR A 140 -0.13 9.85 -9.99
C TYR A 140 -1.31 9.90 -10.96
N THR A 141 -1.24 10.79 -11.96
CA THR A 141 -2.31 10.90 -12.98
C THR A 141 -2.43 9.65 -13.84
N SER A 142 -1.32 8.98 -14.16
CA SER A 142 -1.32 7.70 -14.86
C SER A 142 -1.99 6.60 -14.04
N ALA A 143 -1.72 6.52 -12.74
CA ALA A 143 -2.33 5.53 -11.84
C ALA A 143 -3.85 5.71 -11.76
N ILE A 144 -4.34 6.96 -11.64
CA ILE A 144 -5.77 7.27 -11.68
C ILE A 144 -6.39 6.83 -13.01
N LYS A 145 -5.73 7.14 -14.14
CA LYS A 145 -6.23 6.76 -15.46
C LYS A 145 -6.33 5.23 -15.62
N GLN A 146 -5.31 4.50 -15.18
CA GLN A 146 -5.28 3.04 -15.20
C GLN A 146 -6.38 2.44 -14.33
N TYR A 147 -6.60 2.99 -13.13
CA TYR A 147 -7.71 2.59 -12.28
C TYR A 147 -9.07 2.79 -12.95
N CYS A 148 -9.30 3.96 -13.54
CA CYS A 148 -10.53 4.21 -14.30
C CYS A 148 -10.71 3.26 -15.50
N GLN A 149 -9.62 2.83 -16.14
CA GLN A 149 -9.67 1.84 -17.22
C GLN A 149 -10.01 0.44 -16.69
N ILE A 150 -9.33 -0.02 -15.64
CA ILE A 150 -9.59 -1.31 -15.02
C ILE A 150 -11.02 -1.37 -14.47
N LYS A 151 -11.50 -0.33 -13.79
CA LYS A 151 -12.88 -0.25 -13.29
C LYS A 151 -13.93 -0.39 -14.40
N LYS A 152 -13.64 0.07 -15.62
CA LYS A 152 -14.55 -0.11 -16.78
C LYS A 152 -14.53 -1.54 -17.34
N LEU A 153 -13.41 -2.24 -17.20
CA LEU A 153 -13.21 -3.59 -17.74
C LEU A 153 -13.61 -4.68 -16.76
N LEU A 154 -13.55 -4.40 -15.46
CA LEU A 154 -14.02 -5.34 -14.44
C LEU A 154 -15.54 -5.55 -14.59
N PRO A 155 -16.02 -6.80 -14.46
CA PRO A 155 -17.44 -7.07 -14.39
C PRO A 155 -18.03 -6.19 -13.28
N ASN A 156 -19.06 -5.40 -13.61
CA ASN A 156 -19.78 -4.71 -12.55
C ASN A 156 -20.44 -5.78 -11.67
N GLU A 157 -19.86 -6.06 -10.50
CA GLU A 157 -20.44 -6.96 -9.50
C GLU A 157 -21.87 -6.52 -9.09
N TYR A 158 -22.23 -5.26 -9.38
CA TYR A 158 -23.52 -4.64 -9.07
C TYR A 158 -24.34 -4.15 -10.27
N ARG A 159 -23.95 -4.43 -11.53
CA ARG A 159 -24.84 -4.11 -12.67
C ARG A 159 -25.81 -5.25 -12.80
N GLN A 160 -26.99 -5.09 -12.20
CA GLN A 160 -28.16 -5.82 -12.69
C GLN A 160 -28.18 -5.65 -14.21
N PRO A 161 -28.23 -6.73 -15.00
CA PRO A 161 -28.31 -6.60 -16.44
C PRO A 161 -29.47 -5.65 -16.75
N ASP A 162 -29.24 -4.68 -17.62
CA ASP A 162 -30.29 -3.81 -18.16
C ASP A 162 -31.24 -4.73 -18.95
N LEU A 163 -32.19 -5.34 -18.24
CA LEU A 163 -33.28 -6.09 -18.83
C LEU A 163 -34.11 -5.03 -19.55
N ARG A 164 -33.77 -4.77 -20.80
CA ARG A 164 -34.62 -4.03 -21.73
C ARG A 164 -35.90 -4.84 -21.89
N ILE A 165 -36.85 -4.64 -20.99
CA ILE A 165 -38.18 -5.22 -21.07
C ILE A 165 -38.78 -4.65 -22.35
N PHE A 166 -38.88 -5.48 -23.37
CA PHE A 166 -39.55 -5.17 -24.62
C PHE A 166 -41.00 -4.78 -24.29
N ARG A 167 -41.34 -3.50 -24.39
CA ARG A 167 -42.74 -3.06 -24.34
C ARG A 167 -43.33 -3.30 -25.73
N PRO A 168 -44.32 -4.20 -25.89
CA PRO A 168 -44.99 -4.36 -27.17
C PRO A 168 -45.68 -3.04 -27.55
N ARG A 169 -45.57 -2.68 -28.82
CA ARG A 169 -46.21 -1.52 -29.43
C ARG A 169 -47.72 -1.69 -29.26
N GLN A 170 -48.37 -0.80 -28.49
CA GLN A 170 -49.83 -0.74 -28.49
C GLN A 170 -50.26 -0.25 -29.86
N GLU A 171 -50.78 -1.16 -30.68
CA GLU A 171 -51.51 -0.83 -31.89
C GLU A 171 -52.80 -0.13 -31.45
N THR A 172 -52.85 1.18 -31.65
CA THR A 172 -54.08 1.95 -31.56
C THR A 172 -55.00 1.54 -32.71
N ALA A 173 -56.19 1.06 -32.36
CA ALA A 173 -57.30 0.79 -33.26
C ALA A 173 -57.82 2.06 -33.95
#